data_AF-A0A1Q3DW39-F1
#
_entry.id   AF-A0A1Q3DW39-F1
#
_cell.length_a   1.000
_cell.length_b   1.000
_cell.length_c   1.000
_cell.angle_alpha   90.00
_cell.angle_beta   90.00
_cell.angle_gamma   90.00
#
_symmetry.space_group_name_H-M   'P 1'
#
loop_
_entity.id
_entity.type
_entity.pdbx_description
1 polymer ?
#
loop_
_entity_poly.entity_id
_entity_poly.type
_entity_poly.pdbx_seq_one_letter_code
_entity_poly.pdbx_strand_id
1 'polypeptide(L)'
;MTGRNTSRNPPPLKIDPTTPPASNPLPPKTSSLKKLRHDLQEQKAQYEAQFQLLEGRLSGQLEDAIKGVLRDQALSLVKKRVREGISNSVSEELRLQIPPQLLTQNEMHTSQMLEVNTSVYNSESRARNISIRGASDSLHPLWLPSDSKPHPRFPPTVRALADKSNEEIEILLQAYNIAMPPLRSQSTDKQPVITREEKINHFLNFIGVTLRVVPKPPTTTTGKEGKKLSSTLVISACQ
;
A
#
# COMPACT_ATOMS: atom_id res chain seq x y z
N MET A 1 -9.43 24.91 3.98
CA MET A 1 -9.96 26.26 4.23
C MET A 1 -9.38 27.20 3.18
N THR A 2 -10.11 27.39 2.09
CA THR A 2 -9.69 28.14 0.89
C THR A 2 -10.18 29.59 1.02
N GLY A 3 -9.25 30.50 1.31
CA GLY A 3 -9.52 31.93 1.45
C GLY A 3 -9.66 32.60 0.07
N ARG A 4 -10.84 33.20 -0.15
CA ARG A 4 -11.19 34.00 -1.33
C ARG A 4 -10.35 35.27 -1.36
N ASN A 5 -9.59 35.46 -2.43
CA ASN A 5 -8.85 36.69 -2.70
C ASN A 5 -9.75 37.63 -3.54
N THR A 6 -10.43 38.58 -2.88
CA THR A 6 -11.28 39.57 -3.56
C THR A 6 -10.43 40.73 -4.05
N SER A 7 -10.04 40.66 -5.32
CA SER A 7 -9.45 41.77 -6.09
C SER A 7 -10.48 42.90 -6.24
N ARG A 8 -10.29 44.02 -5.52
CA ARG A 8 -11.02 45.27 -5.74
C ARG A 8 -10.21 46.13 -6.72
N ASN A 9 -10.53 46.02 -8.01
CA ASN A 9 -10.14 47.04 -8.98
C ASN A 9 -10.96 48.32 -8.73
N PRO A 10 -10.35 49.51 -8.67
CA PRO A 10 -11.09 50.76 -8.67
C PRO A 10 -11.72 51.03 -10.06
N PRO A 11 -12.87 51.70 -10.13
CA PRO A 11 -13.60 51.92 -11.38
C PRO A 11 -12.91 52.95 -12.29
N PRO A 12 -13.09 52.84 -13.63
CA PRO A 12 -12.56 53.82 -14.58
C PRO A 12 -13.32 55.14 -14.50
N LEU A 13 -12.57 56.24 -14.42
CA LEU A 13 -13.10 57.61 -14.47
C LEU A 13 -13.70 57.88 -15.86
N LYS A 14 -15.02 58.14 -15.90
CA LYS A 14 -15.71 58.66 -17.09
C LYS A 14 -15.32 60.13 -17.28
N ILE A 15 -14.85 60.46 -18.48
CA ILE A 15 -14.52 61.82 -18.89
C ILE A 15 -15.67 62.28 -19.79
N ASP A 16 -16.53 63.17 -19.28
CA ASP A 16 -17.56 63.84 -20.08
C ASP A 16 -16.92 64.97 -20.90
N PRO A 17 -17.23 65.12 -22.21
CA PRO A 17 -16.76 66.23 -23.02
C PRO A 17 -17.90 67.23 -23.22
N THR A 18 -17.94 68.35 -22.49
CA THR A 18 -18.92 69.42 -22.79
C THR A 18 -18.42 70.82 -22.40
N THR A 19 -18.08 71.57 -23.44
CA THR A 19 -18.26 73.04 -23.64
C THR A 19 -17.29 74.04 -22.98
N PRO A 20 -16.66 74.93 -23.78
CA PRO A 20 -15.83 76.03 -23.29
C PRO A 20 -16.66 77.30 -23.03
N PRO A 21 -16.30 78.11 -22.02
CA PRO A 21 -16.61 79.52 -22.04
C PRO A 21 -15.34 80.39 -22.00
N ALA A 22 -15.32 81.35 -22.92
CA ALA A 22 -14.82 82.72 -22.82
C ALA A 22 -13.52 83.02 -22.05
N SER A 23 -12.55 83.50 -22.84
CA SER A 23 -11.47 84.44 -22.54
C SER A 23 -11.47 85.12 -21.17
N ASN A 24 -10.46 84.82 -20.37
CA ASN A 24 -9.97 85.63 -19.26
C ASN A 24 -8.45 85.86 -19.41
N PRO A 25 -7.93 87.03 -18.97
CA PRO A 25 -6.62 87.55 -19.36
C PRO A 25 -5.47 86.72 -18.78
N LEU A 26 -4.42 86.51 -19.58
CA LEU A 26 -3.17 85.86 -19.16
C LEU A 26 -2.61 86.52 -17.89
N PRO A 27 -2.54 85.84 -16.73
CA PRO A 27 -1.75 86.31 -15.60
C PRO A 27 -0.25 86.17 -15.91
N PRO A 28 0.63 86.89 -15.18
CA PRO A 28 2.08 86.79 -15.36
C PRO A 28 2.55 85.37 -15.01
N LYS A 29 2.78 84.56 -16.05
CA LYS A 29 3.08 83.11 -16.01
C LYS A 29 4.20 82.70 -15.05
N THR A 30 5.02 83.62 -14.57
CA THR A 30 6.22 83.35 -13.77
C THR A 30 5.94 83.20 -12.27
N SER A 31 4.91 83.87 -11.72
CA SER A 31 4.60 83.83 -10.28
C SER A 31 3.82 82.57 -9.88
N SER A 32 2.89 82.13 -10.73
CA SER A 32 2.16 80.86 -10.58
C SER A 32 3.09 79.65 -10.68
N LEU A 33 4.12 79.71 -11.54
CA LEU A 33 5.13 78.67 -11.66
C LEU A 33 5.97 78.50 -10.38
N LYS A 34 6.29 79.59 -9.67
CA LYS A 34 7.05 79.51 -8.41
C LYS A 34 6.24 78.85 -7.29
N LYS A 35 4.96 79.21 -7.17
CA LYS A 35 4.03 78.57 -6.22
C LYS A 35 3.89 77.08 -6.51
N LEU A 36 3.62 76.73 -7.76
CA LEU A 36 3.49 75.33 -8.18
C LEU A 36 4.77 74.51 -7.89
N ARG A 37 5.96 75.09 -8.12
CA ARG A 37 7.22 74.42 -7.77
C ARG A 37 7.36 74.20 -6.27
N HIS A 38 6.97 75.18 -5.45
CA HIS A 38 7.00 75.06 -4.01
C HIS A 38 6.02 73.98 -3.52
N ASP A 39 4.78 74.01 -3.99
CA ASP A 39 3.76 73.02 -3.66
C ASP A 39 4.19 71.60 -4.06
N LEU A 40 4.80 71.44 -5.24
CA LEU A 40 5.36 70.16 -5.67
C LEU A 40 6.52 69.69 -4.79
N GLN A 41 7.37 70.61 -4.32
CA GLN A 41 8.48 70.26 -3.43
C GLN A 41 7.97 69.85 -2.04
N GLU A 42 6.95 70.52 -1.52
CA GLU A 42 6.32 70.15 -0.25
C GLU A 42 5.62 68.79 -0.36
N GLN A 43 4.85 68.57 -1.43
CA GLN A 43 4.24 67.27 -1.71
C GLN A 43 5.30 66.17 -1.83
N LYS A 44 6.41 66.43 -2.53
CA LYS A 44 7.51 65.48 -2.64
C LYS A 44 8.08 65.12 -1.25
N ALA A 45 8.32 66.11 -0.40
CA ALA A 45 8.82 65.87 0.96
C ALA A 45 7.83 65.07 1.82
N GLN A 46 6.52 65.36 1.69
CA GLN A 46 5.47 64.60 2.38
C GLN A 46 5.42 63.15 1.91
N TYR A 47 5.49 62.90 0.60
CA TYR A 47 5.52 61.53 0.06
C TYR A 47 6.79 60.79 0.47
N GLU A 48 7.94 61.45 0.50
CA GLU A 48 9.21 60.84 0.92
C GLU A 48 9.17 60.46 2.42
N ALA A 49 8.62 61.32 3.28
CA ALA A 49 8.41 60.99 4.69
C ALA A 49 7.43 59.83 4.89
N GLN A 50 6.32 59.81 4.14
CA GLN A 50 5.36 58.69 4.16
C GLN A 50 6.00 57.39 3.68
N PHE A 51 6.83 57.46 2.64
CA PHE A 51 7.55 56.32 2.10
C PHE A 51 8.52 55.73 3.13
N GLN A 52 9.31 56.57 3.81
CA GLN A 52 10.22 56.13 4.87
C GLN A 52 9.47 55.49 6.04
N LEU A 53 8.31 56.02 6.44
CA LEU A 53 7.49 55.43 7.50
C LEU A 53 6.96 54.05 7.09
N LEU A 54 6.47 53.93 5.85
CA LEU A 54 6.00 52.66 5.30
C LEU A 54 7.12 51.63 5.21
N GLU A 55 8.30 52.03 4.74
CA GLU A 55 9.48 51.17 4.65
C GLU A 55 9.89 50.66 6.04
N GLY A 56 9.95 51.54 7.04
CA GLY A 56 10.25 51.16 8.42
C GLY A 56 9.22 50.19 9.01
N ARG A 57 7.93 50.43 8.77
CA ARG A 57 6.85 49.54 9.22
C ARG A 57 6.92 48.17 8.54
N LEU A 58 7.11 48.13 7.23
CA LEU A 58 7.21 46.89 6.46
C LEU A 58 8.46 46.09 6.86
N SER A 59 9.59 46.77 7.05
CA SER A 59 10.81 46.14 7.54
C SER A 59 10.60 45.49 8.91
N GLY A 60 10.00 46.21 9.87
CA GLY A 60 9.68 45.66 11.19
C GLY A 60 8.73 44.46 11.12
N GLN A 61 7.67 44.55 10.31
CA GLN A 61 6.74 43.42 10.11
C GLN A 61 7.42 42.20 9.47
N LEU A 62 8.31 42.43 8.51
CA LEU A 62 9.07 41.37 7.86
C LEU A 62 10.05 40.71 8.84
N GLU A 63 10.78 41.50 9.64
CA GLU A 63 11.67 40.99 10.68
C GLU A 63 10.91 40.15 11.71
N ASP A 64 9.77 40.63 12.19
CA ASP A 64 8.96 39.92 13.17
C ASP A 64 8.38 38.62 12.60
N ALA A 65 7.94 38.63 11.32
CA ALA A 65 7.48 37.44 10.62
C ALA A 65 8.62 36.40 10.47
N ILE A 66 9.81 36.84 10.06
CA ILE A 66 10.99 35.96 9.94
C ILE A 66 11.39 35.38 11.31
N LYS A 67 11.44 36.22 12.35
CA LYS A 67 11.74 35.78 13.74
C LYS A 67 10.69 34.79 14.23
N GLY A 68 9.41 34.99 13.91
CA GLY A 68 8.32 34.07 14.23
C GLY A 68 8.51 32.70 13.58
N VAL A 69 8.73 32.67 12.27
CA VAL A 69 8.94 31.41 11.52
C VAL A 69 10.17 30.66 12.02
N LEU A 70 11.28 31.36 12.27
CA LEU A 70 12.50 30.75 12.80
C LEU A 70 12.29 30.18 14.21
N ARG A 71 11.55 30.89 15.07
CA ARG A 71 11.22 30.41 16.41
C ARG A 71 10.37 29.14 16.35
N ASP A 72 9.35 29.12 15.50
CA ASP A 72 8.48 27.96 15.34
C ASP A 72 9.24 26.77 14.79
N GLN A 73 10.13 27.00 13.81
CA GLN A 73 10.99 25.96 13.26
C GLN A 73 11.96 25.43 14.33
N ALA A 74 12.62 26.29 15.10
CA ALA A 74 13.50 25.89 16.19
C ALA A 74 12.75 25.07 17.25
N LEU A 75 11.57 25.53 17.68
CA LEU A 75 10.72 24.79 18.62
C LEU A 75 10.28 23.44 18.06
N SER A 76 9.96 23.36 16.76
CA SER A 76 9.59 22.09 16.13
C SER A 76 10.75 21.09 16.13
N LEU A 77 11.98 21.56 15.87
CA LEU A 77 13.18 20.74 15.89
C LEU A 77 13.51 20.26 17.30
N VAL A 78 13.44 21.14 18.30
CA VAL A 78 13.63 20.78 19.71
C VAL A 78 12.58 19.77 20.14
N LYS A 79 11.30 19.99 19.85
CA LYS A 79 10.22 19.03 20.16
C LYS A 79 10.47 17.67 19.53
N LYS A 80 10.92 17.62 18.27
CA LYS A 80 11.25 16.37 17.58
C LYS A 80 12.41 15.64 18.28
N ARG A 81 13.50 16.35 18.58
CA ARG A 81 14.67 15.79 19.26
C ARG A 81 14.37 15.31 20.68
N VAL A 82 13.59 16.07 21.43
CA VAL A 82 13.15 15.68 22.78
C VAL A 82 12.27 14.44 22.73
N ARG A 83 11.34 14.36 21.77
CA ARG A 83 10.50 13.16 21.58
C ARG A 83 11.33 11.92 21.26
N GLU A 84 12.27 12.03 20.33
CA GLU A 84 13.20 10.94 19.99
C GLU A 84 14.05 10.54 21.21
N GLY A 85 14.59 11.51 21.95
CA GLY A 85 15.37 11.26 23.16
C GLY A 85 14.57 10.55 24.25
N ILE A 86 13.36 11.03 24.55
CA ILE A 86 12.46 10.39 25.53
C ILE A 86 12.09 8.99 25.07
N SER A 87 11.72 8.80 23.79
CA SER A 87 11.38 7.48 23.26
C SER A 87 12.52 6.49 23.42
N ASN A 88 13.75 6.91 23.13
CA ASN A 88 14.94 6.07 23.24
C ASN A 88 15.25 5.76 24.72
N SER A 89 15.24 6.76 25.60
CA SER A 89 15.46 6.55 27.03
C SER A 89 14.41 5.62 27.65
N VAL A 90 13.13 5.79 27.29
CA VAL A 90 12.06 4.92 27.75
C VAL A 90 12.25 3.50 27.20
N SER A 91 12.64 3.32 25.94
CA SER A 91 12.89 1.97 25.40
C SER A 91 14.06 1.26 26.08
N GLU A 92 15.13 1.99 26.41
CA GLU A 92 16.28 1.42 27.14
C GLU A 92 15.91 1.06 28.58
N GLU A 93 15.22 1.95 29.30
CA GLU A 93 14.71 1.68 30.66
C GLU A 93 13.75 0.49 30.69
N LEU A 94 12.81 0.42 29.74
CA LEU A 94 11.91 -0.74 29.62
C LEU A 94 12.66 -2.03 29.34
N ARG A 95 13.73 -1.99 28.51
CA ARG A 95 14.55 -3.16 28.23
C ARG A 95 15.30 -3.65 29.46
N LEU A 96 15.71 -2.76 30.36
CA LEU A 96 16.35 -3.11 31.63
C LEU A 96 15.34 -3.64 32.66
N GLN A 97 14.13 -3.09 32.68
CA GLN A 97 13.10 -3.44 33.67
C GLN A 97 12.33 -4.72 33.31
N ILE A 98 12.18 -5.05 32.02
CA ILE A 98 11.47 -6.26 31.59
C ILE A 98 12.44 -7.46 31.67
N PRO A 99 12.16 -8.45 32.53
CA PRO A 99 12.97 -9.66 32.60
C PRO A 99 13.02 -10.38 31.23
N PRO A 100 14.20 -10.84 30.77
CA PRO A 100 14.33 -11.50 29.48
C PRO A 100 13.46 -12.76 29.38
N GLN A 101 13.16 -13.41 30.50
CA GLN A 101 12.27 -14.58 30.57
C GLN A 101 10.86 -14.23 30.07
N LEU A 102 10.32 -13.06 30.45
CA LEU A 102 8.99 -12.65 30.01
C LEU A 102 8.95 -12.33 28.51
N LEU A 103 10.04 -11.77 27.96
CA LEU A 103 10.15 -11.56 26.51
C LEU A 103 10.14 -12.89 25.77
N THR A 104 10.98 -13.85 26.20
CA THR A 104 11.01 -15.18 25.59
C THR A 104 9.67 -15.91 25.73
N GLN A 105 8.98 -15.74 26.88
CA GLN A 105 7.66 -16.32 27.08
C GLN A 105 6.63 -15.67 26.16
N ASN A 106 6.64 -14.35 26.00
CA ASN A 106 5.73 -13.66 25.09
C ASN A 106 5.95 -14.12 23.64
N GLU A 107 7.21 -14.21 23.19
CA GLU A 107 7.55 -14.74 21.87
C GLU A 107 7.03 -16.17 21.69
N MET A 108 7.30 -17.05 22.66
CA MET A 108 6.77 -18.43 22.65
C MET A 108 5.24 -18.47 22.57
N HIS A 109 4.54 -17.68 23.38
CA HIS A 109 3.08 -17.62 23.36
C HIS A 109 2.55 -17.10 22.02
N THR A 110 3.20 -16.09 21.42
CA THR A 110 2.80 -15.61 20.08
C THR A 110 2.99 -16.69 19.01
N SER A 111 4.09 -17.46 19.07
CA SER A 111 4.31 -18.61 18.19
C SER A 111 3.25 -19.70 18.40
N GLN A 112 2.93 -20.04 19.65
CA GLN A 112 1.89 -21.01 19.99
C GLN A 112 0.50 -20.56 19.49
N MET A 113 0.16 -19.29 19.65
CA MET A 113 -1.10 -18.75 19.14
C MET A 113 -1.17 -18.82 17.61
N LEU A 114 -0.07 -18.53 16.92
CA LEU A 114 0.01 -18.65 15.47
C LEU A 114 -0.18 -20.09 15.01
N GLU A 115 0.45 -21.05 15.71
CA GLU A 115 0.30 -22.48 15.46
C GLU A 115 -1.16 -22.94 15.65
N VAL A 116 -1.78 -22.55 16.77
CA VAL A 116 -3.19 -22.87 17.05
C VAL A 116 -4.10 -22.28 15.98
N ASN A 117 -3.93 -21.00 15.63
CA ASN A 117 -4.73 -20.35 14.60
C ASN A 117 -4.57 -21.05 13.24
N THR A 118 -3.35 -21.42 12.88
CA THR A 118 -3.05 -22.17 11.65
C THR A 118 -3.72 -23.54 11.68
N SER A 119 -3.67 -24.25 12.81
CA SER A 119 -4.31 -25.55 13.00
C SER A 119 -5.84 -25.46 12.88
N VAL A 120 -6.46 -24.47 13.51
CA VAL A 120 -7.92 -24.21 13.44
C VAL A 120 -8.33 -23.91 12.01
N TYR A 121 -7.65 -22.95 11.36
CA TYR A 121 -7.94 -22.58 9.98
C TYR A 121 -7.75 -23.77 9.02
N ASN A 122 -6.69 -24.55 9.17
CA ASN A 122 -6.44 -25.73 8.34
C ASN A 122 -7.48 -26.83 8.58
N SER A 123 -7.92 -27.02 9.82
CA SER A 123 -8.98 -27.98 10.16
C SER A 123 -10.32 -27.56 9.56
N GLU A 124 -10.66 -26.27 9.63
CA GLU A 124 -11.86 -25.72 8.98
C GLU A 124 -11.79 -25.83 7.45
N SER A 125 -10.63 -25.49 6.86
CA SER A 125 -10.41 -25.59 5.42
C SER A 125 -10.55 -27.02 4.93
N ARG A 126 -10.01 -28.00 5.67
CA ARG A 126 -10.21 -29.43 5.40
C ARG A 126 -11.68 -29.82 5.52
N ALA A 127 -12.38 -29.38 6.57
CA ALA A 127 -13.81 -29.66 6.73
C ALA A 127 -14.65 -29.15 5.55
N ARG A 128 -14.34 -27.96 5.02
CA ARG A 128 -14.98 -27.43 3.82
C ARG A 128 -14.63 -28.24 2.58
N ASN A 129 -13.36 -28.62 2.43
CA ASN A 129 -12.88 -29.43 1.31
C ASN A 129 -13.51 -30.85 1.29
N ILE A 130 -13.88 -31.42 2.44
CA ILE A 130 -14.62 -32.70 2.53
C ILE A 130 -16.00 -32.59 1.87
N SER A 131 -16.62 -31.41 1.87
CA SER A 131 -17.94 -31.17 1.30
C SER A 131 -17.93 -31.03 -0.22
N ILE A 132 -16.75 -30.96 -0.84
CA ILE A 132 -16.59 -30.86 -2.29
C ILE A 132 -17.08 -32.15 -2.96
N ARG A 133 -17.83 -32.00 -4.04
CA ARG A 133 -18.40 -33.12 -4.82
C ARG A 133 -17.98 -33.06 -6.27
N GLY A 134 -17.75 -31.86 -6.80
CA GLY A 134 -17.39 -31.61 -8.17
C GLY A 134 -15.91 -31.26 -8.37
N ALA A 135 -15.40 -31.56 -9.56
CA ALA A 135 -14.06 -31.17 -9.99
C ALA A 135 -13.86 -29.65 -10.12
N SER A 136 -14.96 -28.93 -10.35
CA SER A 136 -14.99 -27.48 -10.56
C SER A 136 -15.25 -26.70 -9.28
N ASP A 137 -15.51 -27.38 -8.16
CA ASP A 137 -15.77 -26.72 -6.89
C ASP A 137 -14.47 -26.04 -6.38
N SER A 138 -14.64 -24.91 -5.70
CA SER A 138 -13.51 -24.14 -5.19
C SER A 138 -12.87 -24.85 -4.01
N LEU A 139 -11.54 -25.03 -4.08
CA LEU A 139 -10.73 -25.55 -2.99
C LEU A 139 -10.42 -24.43 -1.99
N HIS A 140 -10.60 -24.72 -0.70
CA HIS A 140 -10.12 -23.85 0.37
C HIS A 140 -8.63 -24.13 0.62
N PRO A 141 -7.77 -23.09 0.51
CA PRO A 141 -6.34 -23.25 0.68
C PRO A 141 -5.98 -23.42 2.15
N LEU A 142 -4.96 -24.24 2.41
CA LEU A 142 -4.37 -24.40 3.74
C LEU A 142 -3.27 -23.36 3.95
N TRP A 143 -3.11 -22.90 5.19
CA TRP A 143 -1.99 -22.04 5.59
C TRP A 143 -0.74 -22.86 5.88
N LEU A 144 0.40 -22.30 5.48
CA LEU A 144 1.70 -22.86 5.85
C LEU A 144 2.02 -22.56 7.32
N PRO A 145 2.71 -23.48 8.02
CA PRO A 145 3.15 -23.26 9.39
C PRO A 145 4.07 -22.05 9.59
N SER A 146 4.82 -21.63 8.55
CA SER A 146 5.79 -20.53 8.64
C SER A 146 5.16 -19.14 8.59
N ASP A 147 4.19 -18.93 7.69
CA ASP A 147 3.82 -17.57 7.26
C ASP A 147 2.33 -17.23 7.44
N SER A 148 1.52 -18.15 8.02
CA SER A 148 0.05 -18.00 8.15
C SER A 148 -0.65 -17.57 6.85
N LYS A 149 -0.05 -17.92 5.71
CA LYS A 149 -0.50 -17.57 4.37
C LYS A 149 -0.56 -18.84 3.53
N PRO A 150 -1.49 -18.88 2.55
CA PRO A 150 -1.56 -20.01 1.63
C PRO A 150 -0.38 -19.99 0.65
N HIS A 151 0.02 -21.17 0.17
CA HIS A 151 1.05 -21.27 -0.86
C HIS A 151 0.61 -20.52 -2.13
N PRO A 152 1.45 -19.69 -2.78
CA PRO A 152 1.07 -18.91 -3.97
C PRO A 152 0.65 -19.77 -5.17
N ARG A 153 1.12 -21.03 -5.21
CA ARG A 153 0.76 -21.99 -6.27
C ARG A 153 -0.39 -22.93 -5.87
N PHE A 154 -1.09 -22.67 -4.77
CA PHE A 154 -2.22 -23.50 -4.37
C PHE A 154 -3.31 -23.45 -5.46
N PRO A 155 -3.80 -24.60 -5.94
CA PRO A 155 -4.78 -24.64 -7.02
C PRO A 155 -6.16 -24.17 -6.53
N PRO A 156 -6.89 -23.34 -7.31
CA PRO A 156 -8.22 -22.87 -6.91
C PRO A 156 -9.30 -23.94 -6.99
N THR A 157 -9.11 -24.99 -7.79
CA THR A 157 -10.08 -26.09 -8.00
C THR A 157 -9.36 -27.43 -8.14
N VAL A 158 -10.09 -28.53 -7.92
CA VAL A 158 -9.56 -29.90 -8.08
C VAL A 158 -9.09 -30.13 -9.51
N ARG A 159 -9.82 -29.62 -10.51
CA ARG A 159 -9.40 -29.68 -11.91
C ARG A 159 -8.09 -28.93 -12.16
N ALA A 160 -7.94 -27.73 -11.59
CA ALA A 160 -6.70 -26.97 -11.74
C ALA A 160 -5.50 -27.69 -11.12
N LEU A 161 -5.69 -28.45 -10.02
CA LEU A 161 -4.65 -29.34 -9.48
C LEU A 161 -4.32 -30.47 -10.45
N ALA A 162 -5.36 -31.07 -11.03
CA ALA A 162 -5.27 -32.16 -12.00
C ALA A 162 -4.56 -31.77 -13.30
N ASP A 163 -4.48 -30.48 -13.62
CA ASP A 163 -3.78 -29.94 -14.80
C ASP A 163 -2.31 -29.57 -14.51
N LYS A 164 -1.86 -29.58 -13.24
CA LYS A 164 -0.48 -29.20 -12.86
C LYS A 164 0.57 -30.22 -13.31
N SER A 165 1.78 -29.75 -13.61
CA SER A 165 2.91 -30.63 -13.90
C SER A 165 3.32 -31.44 -12.66
N ASN A 166 3.99 -32.57 -12.87
CA ASN A 166 4.50 -33.40 -11.76
C ASN A 166 5.44 -32.60 -10.84
N GLU A 167 6.29 -31.75 -11.41
CA GLU A 167 7.21 -30.87 -10.67
C GLU A 167 6.47 -29.89 -9.76
N GLU A 168 5.39 -29.26 -10.24
CA GLU A 168 4.59 -28.35 -9.42
C GLU A 168 3.92 -29.06 -8.23
N ILE A 169 3.49 -30.31 -8.43
CA ILE A 169 2.87 -31.12 -7.40
C ILE A 169 3.91 -31.50 -6.34
N GLU A 170 5.14 -31.85 -6.75
CA GLU A 170 6.25 -32.13 -5.83
C GLU A 170 6.61 -30.90 -4.99
N ILE A 171 6.68 -29.72 -5.61
CA ILE A 171 6.88 -28.46 -4.87
C ILE A 171 5.78 -28.24 -3.84
N LEU A 172 4.51 -28.51 -4.19
CA LEU A 172 3.39 -28.39 -3.25
C LEU A 172 3.52 -29.41 -2.10
N LEU A 173 3.80 -30.68 -2.39
CA LEU A 173 3.97 -31.70 -1.37
C LEU A 173 5.10 -31.36 -0.40
N GLN A 174 6.22 -30.85 -0.93
CA GLN A 174 7.35 -30.38 -0.12
C GLN A 174 6.98 -29.16 0.72
N ALA A 175 6.31 -28.16 0.13
CA ALA A 175 5.92 -26.93 0.84
C ALA A 175 4.98 -27.20 2.02
N TYR A 176 4.10 -28.21 1.91
CA TYR A 176 3.20 -28.62 2.99
C TYR A 176 3.79 -29.72 3.89
N ASN A 177 5.07 -30.10 3.70
CA ASN A 177 5.75 -31.18 4.43
C ASN A 177 4.94 -32.49 4.46
N ILE A 178 4.31 -32.83 3.34
CA ILE A 178 3.49 -34.04 3.23
C ILE A 178 4.43 -35.21 2.96
N ALA A 179 4.50 -36.16 3.91
CA ALA A 179 5.32 -37.36 3.77
C ALA A 179 4.82 -38.20 2.59
N MET A 180 5.69 -38.47 1.62
CA MET A 180 5.34 -39.33 0.49
C MET A 180 4.94 -40.73 0.98
N PRO A 181 3.89 -41.34 0.42
CA PRO A 181 3.49 -42.68 0.80
C PRO A 181 4.63 -43.68 0.52
N PRO A 182 4.78 -44.73 1.36
CA PRO A 182 5.79 -45.74 1.15
C PRO A 182 5.58 -46.43 -0.20
N LEU A 183 6.68 -46.60 -0.92
CA LEU A 183 6.73 -47.15 -2.26
C LEU A 183 6.12 -48.55 -2.28
N ARG A 184 5.03 -48.74 -3.03
CA ARG A 184 4.47 -50.07 -3.26
C ARG A 184 5.40 -50.81 -4.21
N SER A 185 6.05 -51.87 -3.72
CA SER A 185 6.83 -52.80 -4.53
C SER A 185 5.93 -53.53 -5.51
N GLN A 186 5.72 -52.95 -6.70
CA GLN A 186 5.20 -53.73 -7.81
C GLN A 186 6.39 -54.55 -8.34
N SER A 187 6.30 -55.86 -8.09
CA SER A 187 7.21 -56.89 -8.57
C SER A 187 7.58 -56.70 -10.04
N THR A 188 8.81 -56.27 -10.32
CA THR A 188 9.64 -56.55 -11.52
C THR A 188 10.77 -55.52 -11.61
N ASP A 189 11.95 -55.80 -11.06
CA ASP A 189 13.31 -55.22 -11.31
C ASP A 189 13.50 -53.72 -11.66
N LYS A 190 12.48 -52.88 -11.49
CA LYS A 190 12.48 -51.45 -11.80
C LYS A 190 12.17 -50.74 -10.49
N GLN A 191 13.04 -49.78 -10.18
CA GLN A 191 12.89 -48.87 -9.04
C GLN A 191 11.42 -48.47 -8.87
N PRO A 192 10.86 -48.55 -7.66
CA PRO A 192 9.48 -48.15 -7.47
C PRO A 192 9.35 -46.65 -7.75
N VAL A 193 8.48 -46.28 -8.70
CA VAL A 193 8.23 -44.89 -9.08
C VAL A 193 6.80 -44.54 -8.66
N ILE A 194 6.65 -43.56 -7.76
CA ILE A 194 5.34 -43.03 -7.40
C ILE A 194 4.79 -42.27 -8.61
N THR A 195 3.62 -42.68 -9.08
CA THR A 195 2.96 -42.06 -10.23
C THR A 195 2.48 -40.64 -9.88
N ARG A 196 2.31 -39.80 -10.91
CA ARG A 196 1.81 -38.43 -10.73
C ARG A 196 0.42 -38.42 -10.08
N GLU A 197 -0.45 -39.34 -10.49
CA GLU A 197 -1.81 -39.48 -10.00
C GLU A 197 -1.83 -39.88 -8.52
N GLU A 198 -0.91 -40.76 -8.09
CA GLU A 198 -0.74 -41.10 -6.67
C GLU A 198 -0.32 -39.89 -5.83
N LYS A 199 0.61 -39.07 -6.32
CA LYS A 199 1.01 -37.81 -5.66
C LYS A 199 -0.16 -36.84 -5.51
N ILE A 200 -0.96 -36.67 -6.58
CA ILE A 200 -2.16 -35.83 -6.56
C ILE A 200 -3.17 -36.38 -5.55
N ASN A 201 -3.45 -37.68 -5.58
CA ASN A 201 -4.39 -38.32 -4.66
C ASN A 201 -3.92 -38.19 -3.20
N HIS A 202 -2.62 -38.26 -2.96
CA HIS A 202 -2.06 -38.06 -1.64
C HIS A 202 -2.23 -36.62 -1.15
N PHE A 203 -2.00 -35.64 -2.03
CA PHE A 203 -2.27 -34.24 -1.74
C PHE A 203 -3.77 -33.98 -1.48
N LEU A 204 -4.65 -34.49 -2.33
CA LEU A 204 -6.11 -34.38 -2.18
C LEU A 204 -6.58 -34.94 -0.84
N ASN A 205 -6.07 -36.10 -0.45
CA ASN A 205 -6.37 -36.69 0.85
C ASN A 205 -5.89 -35.81 2.02
N PHE A 206 -4.68 -35.22 1.92
CA PHE A 206 -4.16 -34.32 2.94
C PHE A 206 -5.00 -33.04 3.13
N ILE A 207 -5.51 -32.48 2.04
CA ILE A 207 -6.40 -31.30 2.09
C ILE A 207 -7.86 -31.65 2.43
N GLY A 208 -8.19 -32.93 2.66
CA GLY A 208 -9.52 -33.40 3.05
C GLY A 208 -10.47 -33.65 1.88
N VAL A 209 -10.01 -33.66 0.64
CA VAL A 209 -10.86 -33.94 -0.52
C VAL A 209 -11.01 -35.46 -0.72
N THR A 210 -12.24 -35.94 -0.80
CA THR A 210 -12.57 -37.38 -0.98
C THR A 210 -12.49 -37.87 -2.42
N LEU A 211 -12.37 -36.94 -3.36
CA LEU A 211 -12.25 -37.23 -4.79
C LEU A 211 -10.90 -37.86 -5.11
N ARG A 212 -10.89 -38.83 -6.02
CA ARG A 212 -9.67 -39.46 -6.51
C ARG A 212 -9.52 -39.31 -8.01
N VAL A 213 -8.28 -39.07 -8.42
CA VAL A 213 -7.80 -39.05 -9.80
C VAL A 213 -7.39 -40.46 -10.17
N VAL A 214 -8.07 -41.06 -11.15
CA VAL A 214 -7.76 -42.41 -11.64
C VAL A 214 -7.06 -42.31 -13.00
N PRO A 215 -5.96 -43.06 -13.24
CA PRO A 215 -5.36 -43.14 -14.56
C PRO A 215 -6.39 -43.67 -15.56
N LYS A 216 -6.60 -42.95 -16.67
CA LYS A 216 -7.44 -43.46 -17.75
C LYS A 216 -6.73 -44.68 -18.37
N PRO A 217 -7.41 -45.82 -18.57
CA PRO A 217 -6.81 -46.94 -19.28
C PRO A 217 -6.41 -46.46 -20.69
N PRO A 218 -5.26 -46.90 -21.22
CA PRO A 218 -4.83 -46.53 -22.56
C PRO A 218 -5.88 -47.02 -23.56
N THR A 219 -6.73 -46.13 -24.04
CA THR A 219 -7.63 -46.44 -25.14
C THR A 219 -6.75 -46.58 -26.36
N THR A 220 -6.48 -47.81 -26.76
CA THR A 220 -5.86 -48.18 -28.04
C THR A 220 -6.80 -47.83 -29.18
N THR A 221 -7.06 -46.55 -29.40
CA THR A 221 -7.68 -46.05 -30.63
C THR A 221 -6.55 -45.75 -31.59
N THR A 222 -6.30 -46.70 -32.49
CA THR A 222 -5.56 -46.52 -33.74
C THR A 222 -6.28 -45.47 -34.59
N GLY A 223 -6.06 -44.19 -34.28
CA GLY A 223 -6.62 -43.06 -35.02
C GLY A 223 -5.51 -42.06 -35.27
N LYS A 224 -5.04 -42.00 -36.52
CA LYS A 224 -4.15 -40.95 -37.02
C LYS A 224 -4.86 -39.61 -36.79
N GLU A 225 -4.40 -38.82 -35.84
CA GLU A 225 -4.20 -37.37 -35.96
C GLU A 225 -3.70 -36.78 -34.63
N GLY A 226 -2.58 -36.05 -34.73
CA GLY A 226 -1.92 -35.42 -33.59
C GLY A 226 -2.79 -34.32 -32.98
N LYS A 227 -3.41 -34.60 -31.84
CA LYS A 227 -3.99 -33.60 -30.95
C LYS A 227 -3.52 -33.87 -29.52
N LYS A 228 -3.00 -32.81 -28.90
CA LYS A 228 -2.44 -32.75 -27.54
C LYS A 228 -3.26 -33.62 -26.59
N LEU A 229 -2.58 -34.54 -25.91
CA LEU A 229 -3.12 -35.39 -24.85
C LEU A 229 -3.56 -34.51 -23.67
N SER A 230 -4.74 -33.90 -23.77
CA SER A 230 -5.43 -33.39 -22.58
C SER A 230 -5.86 -34.62 -21.79
N SER A 231 -5.08 -34.97 -20.77
CA SER A 231 -5.39 -36.03 -19.82
C SER A 231 -6.78 -35.75 -19.23
N THR A 232 -7.80 -36.42 -19.77
CA THR A 232 -9.17 -36.31 -19.27
C THR A 232 -9.24 -37.20 -18.04
N LEU A 233 -8.97 -36.60 -16.88
CA LEU A 233 -8.99 -37.28 -15.60
C LEU A 233 -10.44 -37.56 -15.21
N VAL A 234 -10.74 -38.83 -14.92
CA VAL A 234 -12.01 -39.21 -14.33
C VAL A 234 -11.89 -38.97 -12.83
N ILE A 235 -12.63 -37.99 -12.35
CA ILE A 235 -12.72 -37.65 -10.94
C ILE A 235 -13.92 -38.42 -10.40
N SER A 236 -13.64 -39.47 -9.62
CA SER A 236 -14.68 -40.29 -8.99
C SER A 236 -14.75 -39.96 -7.51
N ALA A 237 -15.97 -39.83 -6.99
CA ALA A 237 -16.20 -39.78 -5.55
C ALA A 237 -16.10 -41.20 -4.99
N CYS A 238 -15.31 -41.39 -3.94
CA CYS A 238 -15.43 -42.60 -3.13
C CYS A 238 -16.78 -42.54 -2.40
N GLN A 239 -17.71 -43.43 -2.79
CA GLN A 239 -18.91 -43.73 -2.00
C GLN A 239 -18.55 -44.59 -0.79
#